data_AF-A0A850CNR5-F1
#
_entry.id   AF-A0A850CNR5-F1
#
_cell.length_a   1.000
_cell.length_b   1.000
_cell.length_c   1.000
_cell.angle_alpha   90.00
_cell.angle_beta   90.00
_cell.angle_gamma   90.00
#
_symmetry.space_group_name_H-M   'P 1'
#
loop_
_entity.id
_entity.type
_entity.pdbx_description
1 polymer ?
#
loop_
_entity_poly.entity_id
_entity_poly.type
_entity_poly.pdbx_seq_one_letter_code
_entity_poly.pdbx_strand_id
1 'polypeptide(L)'
;MSIHRFHGRIAGVGSTSGVRVVVGSWERTPLGSFGDAMVETPAGHRLLLAPTAEVAAFIETTYSFDEVRLEPFEVNRVGDAWQVRSPSLTLDLSVGPRMPLGRLLRAVPSRVAASPAWATVVDHVARVAMRGVRTRGTDLEG
;
A
#
# COMPACT_ATOMS: atom_id res chain seq x y z
N MET A 1 -0.57 -27.65 -3.52
CA MET A 1 -0.57 -26.18 -3.38
C MET A 1 0.67 -25.82 -2.57
N SER A 2 1.73 -25.35 -3.23
CA SER A 2 3.00 -25.05 -2.54
C SER A 2 2.85 -23.75 -1.74
N ILE A 3 3.15 -23.79 -0.45
CA ILE A 3 3.17 -22.58 0.39
C ILE A 3 4.43 -21.79 0.04
N HIS A 4 4.27 -20.68 -0.67
CA HIS A 4 5.35 -19.74 -0.91
C HIS A 4 5.47 -18.79 0.29
N ARG A 5 6.67 -18.68 0.87
CA ARG A 5 6.94 -17.77 1.98
C ARG A 5 7.50 -16.46 1.44
N PHE A 6 6.79 -15.38 1.74
CA PHE A 6 7.21 -14.01 1.46
C PHE A 6 7.64 -13.36 2.76
N HIS A 7 8.88 -12.92 2.82
CA HIS A 7 9.36 -12.06 3.90
C HIS A 7 9.46 -10.63 3.39
N GLY A 8 8.70 -9.73 4.00
CA GLY A 8 8.65 -8.34 3.59
C GLY A 8 7.80 -7.50 4.50
N ARG A 9 7.58 -6.26 4.06
CA ARG A 9 6.70 -5.31 4.73
C ARG A 9 5.78 -4.68 3.70
N ILE A 10 4.63 -4.23 4.17
CA ILE A 10 3.66 -3.48 3.37
C ILE A 10 3.42 -2.14 4.07
N ALA A 11 3.33 -1.07 3.29
CA ALA A 11 2.87 0.23 3.73
C ALA A 11 1.63 0.64 2.93
N GLY A 12 0.60 1.15 3.61
CA GLY A 12 -0.61 1.66 2.99
C GLY A 12 -0.80 3.14 3.31
N VAL A 13 -1.16 3.92 2.30
CA VAL A 13 -1.49 5.34 2.45
C VAL A 13 -2.72 5.66 1.59
N GLY A 14 -3.56 6.57 2.07
CA GLY A 14 -4.61 7.19 1.27
C GLY A 14 -4.54 8.71 1.40
N SER A 15 -4.88 9.38 0.31
CA SER A 15 -4.97 10.84 0.26
C SER A 15 -6.42 11.30 0.44
N THR A 16 -6.59 12.58 0.75
CA THR A 16 -7.90 13.24 0.75
C THR A 16 -8.49 13.39 -0.66
N SER A 17 -7.66 13.32 -1.71
CA SER A 17 -8.11 13.30 -3.10
C SER A 17 -8.74 11.95 -3.50
N GLY A 18 -8.64 10.92 -2.66
CA GLY A 18 -9.20 9.60 -2.92
C GLY A 18 -8.23 8.60 -3.54
N VAL A 19 -6.98 8.99 -3.77
CA VAL A 19 -5.92 8.05 -4.20
C VAL A 19 -5.53 7.18 -3.02
N ARG A 20 -5.43 5.87 -3.24
CA ARG A 20 -4.94 4.90 -2.24
C ARG A 20 -3.76 4.15 -2.83
N VAL A 21 -2.67 4.04 -2.06
CA VAL A 21 -1.46 3.34 -2.48
C VAL A 21 -1.09 2.31 -1.44
N VAL A 22 -0.85 1.08 -1.89
CA VAL A 22 -0.31 0.00 -1.08
C VAL A 22 1.02 -0.39 -1.70
N VAL A 23 2.10 -0.29 -0.93
CA VAL A 23 3.47 -0.58 -1.37
C VAL A 23 3.95 -1.85 -0.67
N GLY A 24 4.42 -2.81 -1.44
CA GLY A 24 5.16 -3.96 -0.93
C GLY A 24 6.67 -3.75 -1.06
N SER A 25 7.40 -4.18 -0.03
CA SER A 25 8.86 -4.30 -0.04
C SER A 25 9.22 -5.69 0.44
N TRP A 26 9.65 -6.52 -0.50
CA TRP A 26 9.89 -7.94 -0.31
C TRP A 26 11.38 -8.24 -0.33
N GLU A 27 11.86 -8.82 0.75
CA GLU A 27 13.30 -9.06 0.96
C GLU A 27 13.68 -10.49 0.58
N ARG A 28 12.82 -11.46 0.87
CA ARG A 28 13.04 -12.87 0.55
C ARG A 28 11.77 -13.47 -0.02
N THR A 29 11.82 -13.80 -1.30
CA THR A 29 10.74 -14.46 -2.03
C THR A 29 11.34 -15.46 -3.04
N PRO A 30 10.56 -16.39 -3.61
CA PRO A 30 11.01 -17.25 -4.71
C PRO A 30 11.49 -16.47 -5.95
N LEU A 31 11.03 -15.24 -6.13
CA LEU A 31 11.34 -14.35 -7.26
C LEU A 31 12.53 -13.41 -6.97
N GLY A 32 13.22 -13.61 -5.85
CA GLY A 32 14.20 -12.65 -5.33
C GLY A 32 13.57 -11.51 -4.55
N SER A 33 14.38 -10.50 -4.22
CA SER A 33 13.89 -9.26 -3.58
C SER A 33 13.28 -8.32 -4.61
N PHE A 34 12.13 -7.73 -4.31
CA PHE A 34 11.49 -6.75 -5.18
C PHE A 34 10.58 -5.81 -4.38
N GLY A 35 10.21 -4.69 -5.01
CA GLY A 35 9.11 -3.85 -4.56
C GLY A 35 7.99 -3.84 -5.60
N ASP A 36 6.78 -3.56 -5.15
CA ASP A 36 5.60 -3.40 -5.98
C ASP A 36 4.66 -2.36 -5.35
N ALA A 37 3.71 -1.85 -6.13
CA ALA A 37 2.61 -1.08 -5.58
C ALA A 37 1.29 -1.32 -6.30
N MET A 38 0.21 -1.36 -5.51
CA MET A 38 -1.13 -1.09 -6.01
C MET A 38 -1.45 0.39 -5.83
N VAL A 39 -1.95 1.03 -6.88
CA VAL A 39 -2.52 2.38 -6.85
C VAL A 39 -3.99 2.29 -7.23
N GLU A 40 -4.88 2.74 -6.35
CA GLU A 40 -6.30 2.91 -6.63
C GLU A 40 -6.55 4.41 -6.82
N THR A 41 -7.01 4.78 -8.01
CA THR A 41 -7.37 6.16 -8.33
C THR A 41 -8.66 6.57 -7.62
N PRO A 42 -9.01 7.88 -7.55
CA PRO A 42 -10.28 8.31 -6.97
C PRO A 42 -11.51 7.77 -7.71
N ALA A 43 -11.36 7.39 -8.99
CA ALA A 43 -12.39 6.75 -9.79
C ALA A 43 -12.55 5.24 -9.50
N GLY A 44 -11.70 4.67 -8.65
CA GLY A 44 -11.70 3.24 -8.32
C GLY A 44 -10.87 2.36 -9.25
N HIS A 45 -10.21 2.93 -10.27
CA HIS A 45 -9.30 2.20 -11.17
C HIS A 45 -8.07 1.72 -10.41
N ARG A 46 -7.79 0.40 -10.46
CA ARG A 46 -6.69 -0.26 -9.76
C ARG A 46 -5.55 -0.59 -10.71
N LEU A 47 -4.42 0.07 -10.50
CA LEU A 47 -3.17 -0.12 -11.22
C LEU A 47 -2.18 -0.91 -10.35
N LEU A 48 -1.61 -1.98 -10.91
CA LEU A 48 -0.42 -2.63 -10.38
C LEU A 48 0.83 -2.07 -11.05
N LEU A 49 1.79 -1.62 -10.24
CA LEU A 49 3.15 -1.31 -10.63
C LEU A 49 4.06 -2.47 -10.21
N ALA A 50 4.68 -3.13 -11.18
CA ALA A 50 5.55 -4.27 -10.93
C ALA A 50 6.87 -4.14 -11.72
N PRO A 51 8.00 -4.61 -11.17
CA PRO A 51 9.30 -4.49 -11.82
C PRO A 51 9.49 -5.47 -12.97
N THR A 52 8.78 -6.60 -12.96
CA THR A 52 8.88 -7.65 -13.99
C THR A 52 7.53 -8.33 -14.23
N ALA A 53 7.37 -8.92 -15.41
CA ALA A 53 6.18 -9.69 -15.76
C ALA A 53 5.96 -10.90 -14.85
N GLU A 54 7.03 -11.52 -14.36
CA GLU A 54 6.95 -12.67 -13.44
C GLU A 54 6.37 -12.26 -12.07
N VAL A 55 6.78 -11.10 -11.55
CA VAL A 55 6.20 -10.52 -10.33
C VAL A 55 4.72 -10.19 -10.55
N ALA A 56 4.38 -9.54 -11.66
CA ALA A 56 2.99 -9.21 -11.99
C ALA A 56 2.11 -10.46 -12.05
N ALA A 57 2.52 -11.44 -12.86
CA ALA A 57 1.78 -12.70 -13.02
C ALA A 57 1.62 -13.44 -11.69
N PHE A 58 2.63 -13.42 -10.82
CA PHE A 58 2.53 -14.00 -9.49
C PHE A 58 1.47 -13.30 -8.62
N ILE A 59 1.47 -11.96 -8.57
CA ILE A 59 0.50 -11.18 -7.79
C ILE A 59 -0.92 -11.40 -8.35
N GLU A 60 -1.04 -11.47 -9.68
CA GLU A 60 -2.30 -11.69 -10.39
C GLU A 60 -2.93 -13.07 -10.13
N THR A 61 -2.18 -14.04 -9.59
CA THR A 61 -2.76 -15.31 -9.11
C THR A 61 -3.76 -15.12 -7.98
N THR A 62 -3.64 -14.03 -7.23
CA THR A 62 -4.41 -13.78 -5.99
C THR A 62 -5.28 -12.52 -6.10
N TYR A 63 -4.85 -11.51 -6.86
CA TYR A 63 -5.52 -10.22 -6.97
C TYR A 63 -5.74 -9.83 -8.43
N SER A 64 -6.89 -9.24 -8.75
CA SER A 64 -7.14 -8.69 -10.08
C SER A 64 -6.95 -7.18 -10.08
N PHE A 65 -6.38 -6.67 -11.16
CA PHE A 65 -6.16 -5.24 -11.39
C PHE A 65 -6.79 -4.85 -12.72
N ASP A 66 -7.19 -3.59 -12.83
CA ASP A 66 -7.74 -3.03 -14.08
C ASP A 66 -6.61 -2.73 -15.08
N GLU A 67 -5.42 -2.44 -14.55
CA GLU A 67 -4.21 -2.16 -15.34
C GLU A 67 -2.98 -2.72 -14.64
N VAL A 68 -2.04 -3.24 -15.43
CA VAL A 68 -0.70 -3.64 -14.99
C VAL A 68 0.32 -2.86 -15.78
N ARG A 69 1.26 -2.22 -15.08
CA ARG A 69 2.37 -1.49 -15.69
C ARG A 69 3.69 -2.07 -15.20
N LEU A 70 4.49 -2.52 -16.17
CA LEU A 70 5.84 -3.01 -15.94
C LEU A 70 6.81 -1.85 -16.06
N GLU A 71 7.43 -1.47 -14.96
CA GLU A 71 8.37 -0.35 -14.92
C GLU A 71 9.40 -0.54 -13.81
N PRO A 72 10.58 0.10 -13.90
CA PRO A 72 11.54 0.11 -12.80
C PRO A 72 10.85 0.56 -11.51
N PHE A 73 10.99 -0.24 -10.45
CA PHE A 73 10.31 -0.01 -9.19
C PHE A 73 11.29 -0.17 -8.04
N GLU A 74 11.58 0.93 -7.37
CA GLU A 74 12.53 0.98 -6.28
C GLU A 74 11.82 1.34 -4.97
N VAL A 75 12.14 0.57 -3.93
CA VAL A 75 11.70 0.85 -2.57
C VAL A 75 12.91 0.89 -1.65
N ASN A 76 13.21 2.07 -1.14
CA ASN A 76 14.22 2.26 -0.11
C ASN A 76 13.53 2.48 1.24
N ARG A 77 13.98 1.77 2.27
CA ARG A 77 13.43 1.87 3.61
C ARG A 77 14.54 2.08 4.63
N VAL A 78 14.45 3.19 5.36
CA VAL A 78 15.38 3.55 6.43
C VAL A 78 14.59 3.84 7.70
N GLY A 79 14.66 2.92 8.67
CA GLY A 79 13.83 2.98 9.86
C GLY A 79 12.34 2.89 9.51
N ASP A 80 11.58 3.92 9.89
CA ASP A 80 10.15 4.05 9.60
C ASP A 80 9.87 4.86 8.31
N ALA A 81 10.90 5.39 7.66
CA ALA A 81 10.78 6.12 6.41
C ALA A 81 10.83 5.15 5.22
N TRP A 82 9.96 5.40 4.25
CA TRP A 82 9.86 4.69 2.98
C TRP A 82 9.96 5.71 1.85
N GLN A 83 10.78 5.39 0.86
CA GLN A 83 10.90 6.12 -0.38
C GLN A 83 10.62 5.14 -1.51
N VAL A 84 9.63 5.46 -2.32
CA VAL A 84 9.23 4.69 -3.48
C VAL A 84 9.45 5.55 -4.71
N ARG A 85 10.11 4.96 -5.70
CA ARG A 85 10.43 5.61 -6.96
C ARG A 85 10.10 4.66 -8.10
N SER A 86 9.25 5.14 -8.98
CA SER A 86 8.96 4.54 -10.28
C SER A 86 8.52 5.66 -11.25
N PRO A 87 8.54 5.42 -12.57
CA PRO A 87 8.05 6.40 -13.54
C PRO A 87 6.64 6.90 -13.26
N SER A 88 5.76 6.03 -12.76
CA SER A 88 4.35 6.36 -12.49
C SER A 88 4.06 6.75 -11.03
N LEU A 89 5.01 6.54 -10.11
CA LEU A 89 4.81 6.77 -8.68
C LEU A 89 6.07 7.33 -8.01
N THR A 90 5.96 8.54 -7.47
CA THR A 90 6.92 9.09 -6.51
C THR A 90 6.22 9.26 -5.17
N LEU A 91 6.67 8.51 -4.16
CA LEU A 91 6.04 8.50 -2.85
C LEU A 91 7.10 8.48 -1.75
N ASP A 92 7.04 9.47 -0.87
CA ASP A 92 7.78 9.49 0.39
C ASP A 92 6.79 9.43 1.53
N LEU A 93 6.92 8.42 2.39
CA LEU A 93 6.07 8.27 3.56
C LEU A 93 6.92 7.93 4.78
N SER A 94 6.50 8.46 5.93
CA SER A 94 7.01 8.04 7.23
C SER A 94 5.88 7.38 8.00
N VAL A 95 6.13 6.17 8.46
CA VAL A 95 5.19 5.46 9.31
C VAL A 95 5.35 6.02 10.72
N GLY A 96 4.57 7.05 11.06
CA GLY A 96 4.56 7.62 12.40
C GLY A 96 4.15 6.61 13.48
N PRO A 97 4.39 6.91 14.78
CA PRO A 97 3.93 6.06 15.87
C PRO A 97 2.41 5.86 15.77
N ARG A 98 1.96 4.62 15.99
CA ARG A 98 0.54 4.25 15.94
C ARG A 98 -0.32 5.30 16.67
N MET A 99 -1.26 5.92 15.96
CA MET A 99 -2.18 6.87 16.58
C MET A 99 -2.89 6.22 17.79
N PRO A 100 -3.25 6.98 18.84
CA PRO A 100 -4.02 6.48 19.99
C PRO A 100 -5.30 5.73 19.57
N LEU A 101 -5.86 6.10 18.42
CA LEU A 101 -6.99 5.46 17.78
C LEU A 101 -6.73 3.99 17.38
N GLY A 102 -5.49 3.66 16.98
CA GLY A 102 -5.06 2.28 16.75
C GLY A 102 -4.93 1.44 18.03
N ARG A 103 -4.81 2.09 19.21
CA ARG A 103 -4.94 1.41 20.51
C ARG A 103 -6.40 1.15 20.87
N LEU A 104 -7.30 2.10 20.58
CA LEU A 104 -8.74 1.97 20.85
C LEU A 104 -9.39 0.84 20.03
N LEU A 105 -8.96 0.65 18.77
CA LEU A 105 -9.43 -0.45 17.92
C LEU A 105 -9.02 -1.84 18.45
N ARG A 106 -8.01 -1.93 19.32
CA ARG A 106 -7.60 -3.19 19.96
C ARG A 106 -8.43 -3.56 21.19
N ALA A 107 -9.27 -2.63 21.67
CA ALA A 107 -10.23 -2.88 22.75
C ALA A 107 -11.60 -3.36 22.23
N VAL A 108 -11.78 -3.43 20.91
CA VAL A 108 -13.04 -3.89 20.31
C VAL A 108 -13.08 -5.42 20.34
N PRO A 109 -14.08 -6.03 21.00
CA PRO A 109 -14.23 -7.48 21.05
C PRO A 109 -14.31 -8.07 19.64
N SER A 110 -13.66 -9.22 19.43
CA SER A 110 -13.57 -9.93 18.14
C SER A 110 -14.91 -10.22 17.46
N ARG A 111 -16.04 -10.11 18.19
CA ARG A 111 -17.39 -10.29 17.66
C ARG A 111 -17.94 -9.08 16.89
N VAL A 112 -17.43 -7.88 17.12
CA VAL A 112 -17.86 -6.66 16.40
C VAL A 112 -17.00 -6.43 15.15
N ALA A 113 -15.75 -6.93 15.16
CA ALA A 113 -14.82 -6.82 14.04
C ALA A 113 -15.28 -7.52 12.75
N ALA A 114 -16.22 -8.47 12.85
CA ALA A 114 -16.74 -9.27 11.74
C ALA A 114 -18.01 -8.71 11.10
N SER A 115 -18.50 -7.54 11.54
CA SER A 115 -19.71 -6.91 10.98
C SER A 115 -19.37 -6.01 9.78
N PRO A 116 -20.09 -6.11 8.64
CA PRO A 116 -19.92 -5.22 7.48
C PRO A 116 -20.08 -3.74 7.83
N ALA A 117 -20.90 -3.40 8.84
CA ALA A 117 -21.08 -2.02 9.30
C ALA A 117 -19.86 -1.48 10.07
N TRP A 118 -19.08 -2.37 10.70
CA TRP A 118 -17.82 -2.01 11.35
C TRP A 118 -16.72 -1.72 10.34
N ALA A 119 -16.69 -2.45 9.22
CA ALA A 119 -15.80 -2.15 8.11
C ALA A 119 -16.03 -0.72 7.59
N THR A 120 -17.28 -0.25 7.50
CA THR A 120 -17.60 1.11 7.03
C THR A 120 -17.16 2.21 8.00
N VAL A 121 -17.24 1.95 9.31
CA VAL A 121 -16.79 2.91 10.35
C VAL A 121 -15.27 2.96 10.44
N VAL A 122 -14.58 1.81 10.35
CA VAL A 122 -13.11 1.77 10.22
C VAL A 122 -12.64 2.47 8.94
N ASP A 123 -13.40 2.34 7.85
CA ASP A 123 -13.10 3.00 6.58
C ASP A 123 -13.35 4.53 6.63
N HIS A 124 -14.19 5.01 7.54
CA HIS A 124 -14.36 6.45 7.82
C HIS A 124 -13.29 6.99 8.79
N VAL A 125 -12.90 6.18 9.77
CA VAL A 125 -11.85 6.55 10.73
C VAL A 125 -10.46 6.52 10.10
N ALA A 126 -10.17 5.58 9.19
CA ALA A 126 -8.98 5.61 8.33
C ALA A 126 -8.96 6.90 7.46
N ARG A 127 -10.14 7.34 7.02
CA ARG A 127 -10.34 8.57 6.23
C ARG A 127 -10.00 9.86 6.99
N VAL A 128 -10.26 9.89 8.30
CA VAL A 128 -10.05 11.09 9.14
C VAL A 128 -8.68 11.07 9.84
N ALA A 129 -8.13 9.89 10.14
CA ALA A 129 -6.88 9.74 10.87
C ALA A 129 -5.62 10.00 10.01
N MET A 130 -5.69 10.03 8.68
CA MET A 130 -4.52 10.35 7.83
C MET A 130 -4.21 11.86 7.72
N ARG A 131 -4.47 12.63 8.77
CA ARG A 131 -4.12 14.07 8.88
C ARG A 131 -2.63 14.36 9.17
N GLY A 132 -1.76 13.37 8.98
CA GLY A 132 -0.35 13.45 9.42
C GLY A 132 0.71 13.19 8.36
N VAL A 133 0.36 12.91 7.11
CA VAL A 133 1.36 12.75 6.05
C VAL A 133 1.59 14.12 5.43
N ARG A 134 2.74 14.74 5.76
CA ARG A 134 3.27 15.86 4.99
C ARG A 134 3.70 15.31 3.64
N THR A 135 2.77 15.28 2.70
CA THR A 135 3.04 15.03 1.28
C THR A 135 3.74 16.26 0.71
N ARG A 136 5.04 16.16 0.41
CA ARG A 136 5.66 17.02 -0.60
C ARG A 136 5.61 16.25 -1.91
N GLY A 137 4.45 16.27 -2.58
CA GLY A 137 4.39 15.97 -4.00
C GLY A 137 4.77 17.25 -4.73
N THR A 138 5.95 17.29 -5.34
CA THR A 138 6.24 18.29 -6.36
C THR A 138 5.67 17.76 -7.65
N ASP A 139 4.62 18.43 -8.13
CA ASP A 139 4.17 18.33 -9.50
C ASP A 139 5.30 18.84 -10.39
N LEU A 140 5.82 17.99 -11.27
CA LEU A 140 6.64 18.45 -12.38
C LEU A 140 5.76 18.36 -13.61
N GLU A 141 4.94 19.40 -13.80
CA GLU A 141 4.43 19.77 -15.11
C GLU A 141 5.53 20.54 -15.85
N GLY A 142 5.89 20.07 -17.05
CA GLY A 142 6.65 20.84 -18.06
C GLY A 142 8.07 20.39 -18.32
#